data_AF-A0A402AWH3-F1
#
_entry.id   AF-A0A402AWH3-F1
#
_cell.length_a   1.000
_cell.length_b   1.000
_cell.length_c   1.000
_cell.angle_alpha   90.00
_cell.angle_beta   90.00
_cell.angle_gamma   90.00
#
_symmetry.space_group_name_H-M   'P 1'
#
loop_
_entity.id
_entity.type
_entity.pdbx_description
1 polymer ?
#
loop_
_entity_poly.entity_id
_entity_poly.type
_entity_poly.pdbx_seq_one_letter_code
_entity_poly.pdbx_strand_id
1 'polypeptide(L)'
;MKYPFRGFSSPLGARNSKSFGGPPDELDRWIVRYRFGMFKALHRMRQRPWRLVGILLIICMLATVWFIPMPDETEAVQTVHTREATLMTGLQKICDHPQQVFQHFNYPLAKVPTQSILSLLPKPAAVPLLKQGDMTYDPVQNILCTVGGRVFMYVMCNQPKNEHSSLSCA
;
A
#
# COMPACT_ATOMS: atom_id res chain seq x y z
N MET A 1 -8.83 -50.85 49.19
CA MET A 1 -9.28 -51.00 47.78
C MET A 1 -8.17 -51.68 47.00
N LYS A 2 -8.44 -52.88 46.46
CA LYS A 2 -7.53 -53.70 45.65
C LYS A 2 -7.68 -53.27 44.18
N TYR A 3 -6.57 -53.04 43.47
CA TYR A 3 -6.60 -52.70 42.04
C TYR A 3 -6.81 -53.97 41.18
N PRO A 4 -7.72 -53.98 40.20
CA PRO A 4 -8.15 -55.18 39.46
C PRO A 4 -7.44 -55.37 38.12
N PHE A 5 -6.21 -54.90 37.93
CA PHE A 5 -5.45 -55.08 36.68
C PHE A 5 -4.26 -55.99 36.87
N ARG A 6 -4.54 -57.25 37.22
CA ARG A 6 -3.61 -58.38 37.15
C ARG A 6 -4.14 -59.31 36.05
N GLY A 7 -3.53 -59.27 34.87
CA GLY A 7 -3.83 -60.24 33.83
C GLY A 7 -3.93 -59.69 32.42
N PHE A 8 -2.83 -59.12 31.90
CA PHE A 8 -2.52 -59.28 30.50
C PHE A 8 -1.26 -60.13 30.41
N SER A 9 -1.46 -61.43 30.20
CA SER A 9 -0.43 -62.36 29.81
C SER A 9 -0.20 -62.20 28.31
N SER A 10 0.83 -61.44 27.94
CA SER A 10 1.32 -61.44 26.55
C SER A 10 1.89 -62.82 26.24
N PRO A 11 1.42 -63.49 25.17
CA PRO A 11 1.88 -64.81 24.81
C PRO A 11 3.21 -64.71 24.06
N LEU A 12 4.11 -65.65 24.39
CA LEU A 12 5.07 -66.24 23.46
C LEU A 12 6.10 -65.31 22.79
N GLY A 13 7.37 -65.43 23.25
CA GLY A 13 8.50 -65.43 22.32
C GLY A 13 9.40 -64.19 22.30
N ALA A 14 10.03 -63.86 23.43
CA ALA A 14 11.23 -63.00 23.42
C ALA A 14 12.40 -63.68 24.17
N ARG A 15 12.62 -64.97 23.91
CA ARG A 15 13.93 -65.59 24.12
C ARG A 15 14.75 -65.25 22.87
N ASN A 16 15.68 -64.29 23.00
CA ASN A 16 16.69 -63.84 22.02
C ASN A 16 16.60 -62.39 21.52
N SER A 17 15.93 -61.48 22.22
CA SER A 17 16.41 -60.09 22.16
C SER A 17 17.67 -60.03 23.03
N LYS A 18 18.84 -60.30 22.43
CA LYS A 18 20.07 -59.67 22.92
C LYS A 18 19.70 -58.22 23.21
N SER A 19 19.91 -57.77 24.45
CA SER A 19 19.95 -56.33 24.72
C SER A 19 21.04 -55.80 23.81
N PHE A 20 20.65 -55.27 22.65
CA PHE A 20 21.51 -54.49 21.78
C PHE A 20 21.75 -53.21 22.56
N GLY A 21 22.66 -53.33 23.53
CA GLY A 21 23.07 -52.33 24.50
C GLY A 21 23.90 -51.28 23.79
N GLY A 22 23.29 -50.60 22.82
CA GLY A 22 23.62 -49.20 22.61
C GLY A 22 23.05 -48.41 23.79
N PRO A 23 23.75 -47.36 24.25
CA PRO A 23 23.15 -46.41 25.18
C PRO A 23 21.79 -45.99 24.59
N PRO A 24 20.71 -45.96 25.40
CA PRO A 24 19.41 -45.54 24.88
C PRO A 24 19.62 -44.16 24.24
N ASP A 25 19.39 -44.06 22.93
CA ASP A 25 19.61 -42.85 22.17
C ASP A 25 18.93 -41.71 22.93
N GLU A 26 19.71 -40.71 23.34
CA GLU A 26 19.22 -39.61 24.17
C GLU A 26 18.00 -38.93 23.52
N LEU A 27 17.92 -39.03 22.20
CA LEU A 27 16.81 -38.61 21.37
C LEU A 27 15.48 -39.25 21.78
N ASP A 28 15.46 -40.57 22.03
CA ASP A 28 14.23 -41.29 22.35
C ASP A 28 13.73 -40.95 23.76
N ARG A 29 14.68 -40.78 24.69
CA ARG A 29 14.39 -40.29 26.04
C ARG A 29 13.87 -38.85 26.04
N TRP A 30 14.40 -38.01 25.14
CA TRP A 30 13.94 -36.64 24.95
C TRP A 30 12.54 -36.59 24.35
N ILE A 31 12.26 -37.40 23.32
CA ILE A 31 10.94 -37.48 22.65
C ILE A 31 9.85 -37.88 23.65
N VAL A 32 10.11 -38.89 24.49
CA VAL A 32 9.13 -39.34 25.50
C VAL A 32 8.87 -38.25 26.54
N ARG A 33 9.92 -37.58 27.05
CA ARG A 33 9.76 -36.45 27.98
C ARG A 33 9.01 -35.29 27.36
N TYR A 34 9.32 -34.96 26.11
CA TYR A 34 8.67 -33.88 25.36
C TYR A 34 7.18 -34.17 25.20
N ARG A 35 6.81 -35.39 24.77
CA ARG A 35 5.42 -35.81 24.62
C ARG A 35 4.65 -35.74 25.93
N PHE A 36 5.18 -36.29 27.03
CA PHE A 36 4.53 -36.22 28.33
C PHE A 36 4.39 -34.78 28.86
N GLY A 37 5.41 -33.95 28.64
CA GLY A 37 5.36 -32.52 28.95
C GLY A 37 4.26 -31.80 28.18
N MET A 38 4.16 -32.09 26.87
CA MET A 38 3.15 -31.50 25.99
C MET A 38 1.73 -31.89 26.41
N PHE A 39 1.46 -33.16 26.71
CA PHE A 39 0.13 -33.59 27.18
C PHE A 39 -0.26 -32.92 28.49
N LYS A 40 0.67 -32.78 29.43
CA LYS A 40 0.41 -32.11 30.71
C LYS A 40 0.17 -30.61 30.53
N ALA A 41 0.90 -29.97 29.62
CA ALA A 41 0.69 -28.58 29.24
C ALA A 41 -0.68 -28.38 28.56
N LEU A 42 -1.05 -29.26 27.62
CA LEU A 42 -2.35 -29.24 26.94
C LEU A 42 -3.52 -29.39 27.92
N HIS A 43 -3.38 -30.29 28.90
CA HIS A 43 -4.42 -30.53 29.90
C HIS A 43 -4.59 -29.34 30.86
N ARG A 44 -3.50 -28.65 31.24
CA ARG A 44 -3.56 -27.40 32.02
C ARG A 44 -4.13 -26.25 31.21
N MET A 45 -3.82 -26.18 29.92
CA MET A 45 -4.36 -25.20 28.99
C MET A 45 -5.88 -25.32 28.86
N ARG A 46 -6.42 -26.55 28.83
CA ARG A 46 -7.87 -26.81 28.76
C ARG A 46 -8.64 -26.35 30.00
N GLN A 47 -7.99 -26.22 31.15
CA GLN A 47 -8.61 -25.73 32.39
C GLN A 47 -8.76 -24.19 32.43
N ARG A 48 -8.09 -23.45 31.53
CA ARG A 48 -8.16 -21.98 31.48
C ARG A 48 -8.45 -21.50 30.05
N PRO A 49 -9.63 -21.86 29.49
CA PRO A 49 -9.97 -21.54 28.10
C PRO A 49 -9.91 -20.02 27.83
N TRP A 50 -10.29 -19.20 28.82
CA TRP A 50 -10.27 -17.74 28.73
C TRP A 50 -8.89 -17.14 28.42
N ARG A 51 -7.80 -17.71 28.95
CA ARG A 51 -6.45 -17.21 28.67
C ARG A 51 -6.03 -17.50 27.23
N LEU A 52 -6.42 -18.67 26.72
CA LEU A 52 -6.16 -19.04 25.32
C LEU A 52 -6.96 -18.18 24.36
N VAL A 53 -8.25 -17.96 24.66
CA VAL A 53 -9.11 -17.07 23.85
C VAL A 53 -8.53 -15.65 23.81
N GLY A 54 -8.05 -15.13 24.94
CA GLY A 54 -7.40 -13.81 24.99
C GLY A 54 -6.13 -13.73 24.12
N ILE A 55 -5.25 -14.73 24.21
CA ILE A 55 -4.03 -14.78 23.39
C ILE A 55 -4.38 -14.93 21.90
N LEU A 56 -5.34 -15.79 21.56
CA LEU A 56 -5.79 -15.99 20.20
C LEU A 56 -6.38 -14.70 19.60
N LEU A 57 -7.16 -13.94 20.39
CA LEU A 57 -7.70 -12.64 19.99
C LEU A 57 -6.59 -11.63 19.70
N ILE A 58 -5.56 -11.55 20.54
CA ILE A 58 -4.41 -10.67 20.34
C ILE A 58 -3.67 -11.02 19.04
N ILE A 59 -3.44 -12.32 18.79
CA ILE A 59 -2.80 -12.78 17.55
C ILE A 59 -3.66 -12.45 16.33
N CYS A 60 -4.98 -12.65 16.40
CA CYS A 60 -5.89 -12.26 15.32
C CYS A 60 -5.84 -10.74 15.05
N MET A 61 -5.85 -9.90 16.08
CA MET A 61 -5.75 -8.44 15.92
C MET A 61 -4.43 -8.04 15.24
N LEU A 62 -3.31 -8.61 15.68
CA LEU A 62 -2.01 -8.41 15.02
C LEU A 62 -2.05 -8.87 13.57
N ALA A 63 -2.58 -10.07 13.29
CA ALA A 63 -2.72 -10.57 11.93
C ALA A 63 -3.57 -9.61 11.08
N THR A 64 -4.67 -9.05 11.59
CA THR A 64 -5.45 -8.08 10.83
C THR A 64 -4.67 -6.82 10.50
N VAL A 65 -3.80 -6.31 11.37
CA VAL A 65 -2.95 -5.15 11.05
C VAL A 65 -1.98 -5.47 9.91
N TRP A 66 -1.50 -6.71 9.82
CA TRP A 66 -0.61 -7.16 8.75
C TRP A 66 -1.36 -7.50 7.45
N PHE A 67 -2.59 -8.01 7.55
CA PHE A 67 -3.41 -8.46 6.42
C PHE A 67 -4.37 -7.40 5.89
N ILE A 68 -4.62 -6.31 6.61
CA ILE A 68 -5.26 -5.14 6.04
C ILE A 68 -4.20 -4.54 5.11
N PRO A 69 -4.31 -4.71 3.78
CA PRO A 69 -3.54 -3.87 2.89
C PRO A 69 -3.87 -2.44 3.32
N MET A 70 -2.85 -1.67 3.72
CA MET A 70 -3.05 -0.23 3.80
C MET A 70 -3.69 0.15 2.48
N PRO A 71 -4.90 0.73 2.47
CA PRO A 71 -5.47 1.23 1.22
C PRO A 71 -4.36 2.09 0.63
N ASP A 72 -3.93 1.72 -0.57
CA ASP A 72 -2.89 2.43 -1.27
C ASP A 72 -3.43 3.84 -1.48
N GLU A 73 -3.05 4.71 -0.55
CA GLU A 73 -3.07 6.16 -0.64
C GLU A 73 -2.16 6.61 -1.79
N THR A 74 -1.96 5.83 -2.86
CA THR A 74 -1.13 6.16 -4.01
C THR A 74 -1.81 7.18 -4.92
N GLU A 75 -3.13 7.33 -4.84
CA GLU A 75 -3.81 8.55 -5.32
C GLU A 75 -3.53 9.76 -4.40
N ALA A 76 -3.37 9.54 -3.09
CA ALA A 76 -3.04 10.61 -2.14
C ALA A 76 -1.54 10.95 -2.10
N VAL A 77 -0.60 10.09 -2.50
CA VAL A 77 0.85 10.41 -2.56
C VAL A 77 1.14 11.34 -3.73
N GLN A 78 0.36 11.30 -4.82
CA GLN A 78 0.35 12.41 -5.79
C GLN A 78 -0.17 13.71 -5.18
N THR A 79 -1.15 13.64 -4.27
CA THR A 79 -1.59 14.84 -3.52
C THR A 79 -0.55 15.33 -2.51
N VAL A 80 0.32 14.47 -1.94
CA VAL A 80 1.32 14.88 -0.93
C VAL A 80 2.54 15.56 -1.57
N HIS A 81 3.05 15.10 -2.71
CA HIS A 81 4.10 15.86 -3.42
C HIS A 81 3.58 17.17 -4.02
N THR A 82 2.29 17.25 -4.37
CA THR A 82 1.66 18.55 -4.66
C THR A 82 1.43 19.38 -3.39
N ARG A 83 1.25 18.75 -2.22
CA ARG A 83 1.13 19.42 -0.92
C ARG A 83 2.45 20.03 -0.43
N GLU A 84 3.58 19.36 -0.65
CA GLU A 84 4.90 19.88 -0.28
C GLU A 84 5.30 21.08 -1.16
N ALA A 85 5.00 21.03 -2.46
CA ALA A 85 5.20 22.17 -3.36
C ALA A 85 4.28 23.36 -3.00
N THR A 86 3.04 23.10 -2.58
CA THR A 86 2.12 24.15 -2.09
C THR A 86 2.50 24.70 -0.73
N LEU A 87 3.06 23.90 0.18
CA LEU A 87 3.48 24.38 1.50
C LEU A 87 4.73 25.27 1.44
N MET A 88 5.61 25.07 0.46
CA MET A 88 6.83 25.87 0.30
C MET A 88 6.62 27.17 -0.48
N THR A 89 5.61 27.25 -1.36
CA THR A 89 5.41 28.40 -2.26
C THR A 89 4.01 29.02 -2.23
N GLY A 90 3.04 28.39 -1.57
CA GLY A 90 1.63 28.79 -1.59
C GLY A 90 0.92 28.56 -2.94
N LEU A 91 1.59 27.97 -3.93
CA LEU A 91 1.10 27.85 -5.30
C LEU A 91 0.67 26.42 -5.61
N GLN A 92 -0.62 26.23 -5.92
CA GLN A 92 -1.19 24.91 -6.22
C GLN A 92 -0.85 24.48 -7.65
N LYS A 93 -0.02 23.43 -7.75
CA LYS A 93 0.24 22.73 -9.01
C LYS A 93 -0.92 21.78 -9.30
N ILE A 94 -1.53 21.92 -10.47
CA ILE A 94 -2.63 21.08 -10.96
C ILE A 94 -2.17 20.43 -12.25
N CYS A 95 -2.26 19.11 -12.33
CA CYS A 95 -1.90 18.30 -13.50
C CYS A 95 -3.05 17.37 -13.83
N ASP A 96 -3.75 17.63 -14.93
CA ASP A 96 -4.84 16.78 -15.40
C ASP A 96 -5.05 16.95 -16.90
N HIS A 97 -6.06 16.28 -17.46
CA HIS A 97 -6.53 16.49 -18.82
C HIS A 97 -6.90 17.96 -19.02
N PRO A 98 -6.59 18.56 -20.19
CA PRO A 98 -6.82 19.97 -20.44
C PRO A 98 -8.25 20.40 -20.06
N GLN A 99 -9.26 19.64 -20.47
CA GLN A 99 -10.66 19.94 -20.17
C GLN A 99 -10.94 20.07 -18.68
N GLN A 100 -10.38 19.18 -17.85
CA GLN A 100 -10.57 19.19 -16.40
C GLN A 100 -9.82 20.36 -15.76
N VAL A 101 -8.59 20.62 -16.20
CA VAL A 101 -7.82 21.78 -15.76
C VAL A 101 -8.59 23.07 -16.04
N PHE A 102 -9.08 23.27 -17.27
CA PHE A 102 -9.86 24.47 -17.62
C PHE A 102 -11.18 24.58 -16.83
N GLN A 103 -11.86 23.46 -16.56
CA GLN A 103 -13.04 23.43 -15.70
C GLN A 103 -12.73 23.84 -14.25
N HIS A 104 -11.59 23.40 -13.70
CA HIS A 104 -11.15 23.77 -12.35
C HIS A 104 -10.96 25.29 -12.19
N PHE A 105 -10.68 26.00 -13.29
CA PHE A 105 -10.57 27.46 -13.31
C PHE A 105 -11.83 28.18 -13.83
N ASN A 106 -12.97 27.49 -13.91
CA ASN A 106 -14.26 28.00 -14.40
C ASN A 106 -14.21 28.56 -15.84
N TYR A 107 -13.34 28.03 -16.70
CA TYR A 107 -13.35 28.36 -18.12
C TYR A 107 -14.36 27.49 -18.88
N PRO A 108 -15.08 28.06 -19.86
CA PRO A 108 -15.99 27.27 -20.69
C PRO A 108 -15.22 26.31 -21.58
N LEU A 109 -15.73 25.07 -21.72
CA LEU A 109 -15.13 24.03 -22.54
C LEU A 109 -14.89 24.45 -24.00
N ALA A 110 -15.73 25.34 -24.53
CA ALA A 110 -15.59 25.89 -25.88
C ALA A 110 -14.31 26.75 -26.09
N LYS A 111 -13.68 27.21 -25.01
CA LYS A 111 -12.43 27.99 -25.04
C LYS A 111 -11.19 27.15 -24.73
N VAL A 112 -11.33 25.84 -24.60
CA VAL A 112 -10.18 24.95 -24.40
C VAL A 112 -9.38 24.90 -25.70
N PRO A 113 -8.08 25.28 -25.69
CA PRO A 113 -7.24 25.21 -26.88
C PRO A 113 -7.16 23.78 -27.41
N THR A 114 -7.07 23.63 -28.73
CA THR A 114 -6.85 22.34 -29.36
C THR A 114 -5.48 21.77 -28.97
N GLN A 115 -5.34 20.45 -29.04
CA GLN A 115 -4.09 19.75 -28.75
C GLN A 115 -2.89 20.30 -29.54
N SER A 116 -3.11 20.76 -30.78
CA SER A 116 -2.08 21.41 -31.60
C SER A 116 -1.51 22.68 -30.96
N ILE A 117 -2.34 23.48 -30.30
CA ILE A 117 -1.91 24.71 -29.61
C ILE A 117 -1.21 24.33 -28.30
N LEU A 118 -1.74 23.35 -27.56
CA LEU A 118 -1.14 22.88 -26.33
C LEU A 118 0.23 22.23 -26.56
N SER A 119 0.46 21.60 -27.73
CA SER A 119 1.77 21.03 -28.08
C SER A 119 2.89 22.05 -28.27
N LEU A 120 2.56 23.35 -28.35
CA LEU A 120 3.55 24.43 -28.36
C LEU A 120 4.09 24.74 -26.95
N LEU A 121 3.41 24.26 -25.90
CA LEU A 121 3.85 24.43 -24.53
C LEU A 121 5.07 23.54 -24.23
N PRO A 122 5.96 23.97 -23.33
CA PRO A 122 7.11 23.17 -22.94
C PRO A 122 6.66 21.86 -22.29
N LYS A 123 7.49 20.82 -22.47
CA LYS A 123 7.25 19.51 -21.85
C LYS A 123 7.60 19.56 -20.35
N PRO A 124 6.91 18.79 -19.50
CA PRO A 124 7.15 18.80 -18.05
C PRO A 124 8.58 18.37 -17.67
N ALA A 125 9.23 17.56 -18.49
CA ALA A 125 10.63 17.15 -18.27
C ALA A 125 11.65 18.26 -18.57
N ALA A 126 11.26 19.30 -19.33
CA ALA A 126 12.18 20.34 -19.78
C ALA A 126 12.18 21.58 -18.88
N VAL A 127 11.06 21.88 -18.22
CA VAL A 127 10.90 23.10 -17.42
C VAL A 127 10.29 22.76 -16.06
N PRO A 128 10.98 23.05 -14.94
CA PRO A 128 10.39 22.94 -13.62
C PRO A 128 9.34 24.05 -13.44
N LEU A 129 8.10 23.65 -13.18
CA LEU A 129 6.98 24.57 -12.88
C LEU A 129 7.20 25.19 -11.49
N LEU A 130 7.79 26.38 -11.44
CA LEU A 130 8.18 27.05 -10.19
C LEU A 130 7.40 28.35 -9.95
N LYS A 131 6.85 28.95 -11.00
CA LYS A 131 6.18 30.26 -10.94
C LYS A 131 4.71 30.15 -11.34
N GLN A 132 3.92 31.07 -10.78
CA GLN A 132 2.54 31.32 -11.18
C GLN A 132 2.46 31.60 -12.68
N GLY A 133 1.61 30.85 -13.39
CA GLY A 133 1.42 31.00 -14.83
C GLY A 133 2.36 30.14 -15.70
N ASP A 134 3.29 29.40 -15.09
CA ASP A 134 4.03 28.37 -15.82
C ASP A 134 3.07 27.25 -16.22
N MET A 135 3.14 26.82 -17.48
CA MET A 135 2.33 25.74 -18.04
C MET A 135 3.19 24.79 -18.84
N THR A 136 2.98 23.51 -18.63
CA THR A 136 3.64 22.45 -19.41
C THR A 136 2.60 21.46 -19.89
N TYR A 137 2.76 20.95 -21.11
CA TYR A 137 1.85 19.98 -21.70
C TYR A 137 2.61 18.74 -22.16
N ASP A 138 2.11 17.56 -21.81
CA ASP A 138 2.59 16.30 -22.36
C ASP A 138 1.61 15.79 -23.44
N PRO A 139 2.01 15.80 -24.73
CA PRO A 139 1.15 15.32 -25.81
C PRO A 139 0.95 13.81 -25.81
N VAL A 140 1.84 13.03 -25.17
CA VAL A 140 1.75 11.56 -25.14
C VAL A 140 0.69 11.12 -24.14
N GLN A 141 0.69 11.73 -22.95
CA GLN A 141 -0.26 11.43 -21.88
C GLN A 141 -1.52 12.31 -21.93
N ASN A 142 -1.52 13.35 -22.77
CA ASN A 142 -2.57 14.38 -22.84
C ASN A 142 -2.82 15.05 -21.48
N ILE A 143 -1.73 15.38 -20.76
CA ILE A 143 -1.78 15.99 -19.43
C ILE A 143 -1.26 17.43 -19.53
N LEU A 144 -2.05 18.37 -19.04
CA LEU A 144 -1.70 19.76 -18.86
C LEU A 144 -1.39 20.00 -17.37
N CYS A 145 -0.17 20.45 -17.10
CA CYS A 145 0.25 20.87 -15.77
C CYS A 145 0.39 22.39 -15.70
N THR A 146 -0.16 23.00 -14.66
CA THR A 146 -0.12 24.45 -14.43
C THR A 146 0.11 24.74 -12.95
N VAL A 147 0.74 25.87 -12.64
CA VAL A 147 0.92 26.35 -11.26
C VAL A 147 0.12 27.63 -11.05
N GLY A 148 -0.82 27.53 -10.09
CA GLY A 148 -1.88 28.47 -9.68
C GLY A 148 -1.91 29.87 -10.30
N GLY A 149 -3.09 30.28 -10.79
CA GLY A 149 -3.41 31.69 -11.09
C GLY A 149 -4.50 31.87 -12.15
N ARG A 150 -5.27 32.98 -12.07
CA ARG A 150 -6.26 33.45 -13.08
C ARG A 150 -5.61 33.85 -14.43
N VAL A 151 -4.51 33.20 -14.79
CA VAL A 151 -3.56 33.66 -15.81
C VAL A 151 -3.50 32.65 -16.96
N PHE A 152 -4.65 32.14 -17.40
CA PHE A 152 -4.76 31.48 -18.70
C PHE A 152 -4.77 32.47 -19.87
N MET A 153 -4.72 33.78 -19.59
CA MET A 153 -4.73 34.82 -20.62
C MET A 153 -3.49 34.76 -21.52
N TYR A 154 -2.31 34.39 -21.03
CA TYR A 154 -1.09 34.47 -21.85
C TYR A 154 -0.99 33.41 -22.96
N VAL A 155 -1.56 32.21 -22.79
CA VAL A 155 -1.57 31.17 -23.84
C VAL A 155 -2.50 31.56 -25.00
N MET A 156 -3.56 32.33 -24.72
CA MET A 156 -4.43 32.89 -25.76
C MET A 156 -3.81 34.09 -26.49
N CYS A 157 -2.90 34.84 -25.85
CA CYS A 157 -2.28 36.03 -26.43
C CYS A 157 -1.05 35.74 -27.31
N ASN A 158 -0.50 34.51 -27.27
CA ASN A 158 0.69 34.13 -28.05
C ASN A 158 0.35 33.37 -29.36
N GLN A 159 -0.92 33.39 -29.78
CA GLN A 159 -1.26 33.05 -31.16
C GLN A 159 -0.53 34.02 -32.10
N PRO A 160 0.15 33.56 -33.17
CA PRO A 160 0.65 34.47 -34.18
C PRO A 160 -0.54 35.30 -34.68
N LYS A 161 -0.39 36.63 -34.62
CA LYS A 161 -1.34 37.60 -35.17
C LYS A 161 -1.65 37.23 -36.62
N ASN A 162 -2.73 36.48 -36.85
CA ASN A 162 -3.45 36.62 -38.10
C ASN A 162 -4.21 37.94 -37.96
N GLU A 163 -3.81 38.91 -38.77
CA GLU A 163 -4.34 40.26 -38.84
C GLU A 163 -5.87 40.25 -38.77
N HIS A 164 -6.45 41.16 -37.96
CA HIS A 164 -7.89 41.42 -37.76
C HIS A 164 -8.59 40.94 -36.48
N SER A 165 -7.89 40.68 -35.37
CA SER A 165 -8.59 40.57 -34.08
C SER A 165 -7.83 41.27 -32.95
N SER A 166 -8.13 42.55 -32.77
CA SER A 166 -7.78 43.34 -31.59
C SER A 166 -8.63 42.90 -30.39
N LEU A 167 -8.30 41.75 -29.82
CA LEU A 167 -8.70 41.44 -28.45
C LEU A 167 -7.56 41.87 -27.53
N SER A 168 -7.77 43.02 -26.88
CA SER A 168 -6.89 43.51 -25.82
C SER A 168 -6.80 42.46 -24.71
N CYS A 169 -5.60 41.93 -24.51
CA CYS A 169 -5.23 41.22 -23.31
C CYS A 169 -5.19 42.26 -22.18
N ALA A 170 -6.19 42.24 -21.31
CA ALA A 170 -6.31 43.12 -20.14
C ALA A 170 -5.37 42.69 -19.01
#